data_AF-F3GIV2-F1
#
_entry.id   AF-F3GIV2-F1
#
_cell.length_a   1.000
_cell.length_b   1.000
_cell.length_c   1.000
_cell.angle_alpha   90.00
_cell.angle_beta   90.00
_cell.angle_gamma   90.00
#
_symmetry.space_group_name_H-M   'P 1'
#
loop_
_entity.id
_entity.type
_entity.pdbx_description
1 polymer ?
#
loop_
_entity_poly.entity_id
_entity_poly.type
_entity_poly.pdbx_seq_one_letter_code
_entity_poly.pdbx_strand_id
1 'polypeptide(L)'
;LDGGAGNDALTGSEGSDTYAFGVGGGKDSVNNYDASTSNDTVQFDASVSLEELWFRRSGNDLEVSIVDTPDKIVVNNWYSSNDYHVDQFKTSDGKTLLDSQVQSLVDTMASFGVSAGAESSLTQSQQNQLDAVLVASWK
;
A
#
# COMPACT_ATOMS: atom_id res chain seq x y z
N LEU A 1 13.29 -7.91 -0.27
CA LEU A 1 13.79 -6.87 -1.18
C LEU A 1 13.62 -5.53 -0.49
N ASP A 2 14.69 -4.74 -0.45
CA ASP A 2 14.72 -3.41 0.16
C ASP A 2 15.50 -2.51 -0.82
N GLY A 3 14.84 -1.47 -1.33
CA GLY A 3 15.45 -0.50 -2.23
C GLY A 3 16.41 0.47 -1.51
N GLY A 4 16.22 0.65 -0.20
CA GLY A 4 16.87 1.70 0.56
C GLY A 4 16.29 3.07 0.24
N ALA A 5 17.12 4.11 0.30
CA ALA A 5 16.72 5.46 -0.06
C ALA A 5 16.92 5.69 -1.55
N GLY A 6 15.90 6.21 -2.24
CA GLY A 6 16.01 6.44 -3.68
C GLY A 6 14.67 6.40 -4.38
N ASN A 7 14.70 6.13 -5.67
CA ASN A 7 13.50 5.69 -6.37
C ASN A 7 13.89 4.37 -7.02
N ASP A 8 13.42 3.26 -6.46
CA ASP A 8 13.92 1.95 -6.80
C ASP A 8 12.90 1.12 -7.59
N ALA A 9 13.42 0.20 -8.40
CA ALA A 9 12.63 -0.77 -9.13
C ALA A 9 12.88 -2.16 -8.54
N LEU A 10 11.90 -2.67 -7.81
CA LEU A 10 11.93 -3.96 -7.14
C LEU A 10 11.17 -4.97 -7.99
N THR A 11 11.79 -6.09 -8.33
CA THR A 11 11.14 -7.18 -9.06
C THR A 11 11.26 -8.44 -8.21
N GLY A 12 10.12 -9.09 -7.96
CA GLY A 12 10.07 -10.36 -7.26
C GLY A 12 10.80 -11.47 -8.00
N SER A 13 11.14 -12.52 -7.26
CA SER A 13 11.70 -13.75 -7.79
C SER A 13 10.68 -14.89 -7.68
N GLU A 14 11.08 -16.14 -7.88
CA GLU A 14 10.16 -17.25 -7.66
C GLU A 14 9.88 -17.44 -6.16
N GLY A 15 8.60 -17.59 -5.80
CA GLY A 15 8.17 -17.88 -4.43
C GLY A 15 7.79 -16.61 -3.66
N SER A 16 7.61 -16.74 -2.34
CA SER A 16 7.16 -15.62 -1.50
C SER A 16 8.22 -14.54 -1.34
N ASP A 17 7.92 -13.35 -1.83
CA ASP A 17 8.75 -12.16 -1.69
C ASP A 17 8.25 -11.22 -0.59
N THR A 18 9.16 -10.44 -0.04
CA THR A 18 8.83 -9.36 0.92
C THR A 18 9.52 -8.08 0.49
N TYR A 19 8.73 -7.06 0.15
CA TYR A 19 9.18 -5.72 -0.23
C TYR A 19 9.13 -4.82 1.00
N ALA A 20 10.28 -4.43 1.53
CA ALA A 20 10.37 -3.52 2.67
C ALA A 20 10.23 -2.07 2.20
N PHE A 21 9.42 -1.27 2.91
CA PHE A 21 9.21 0.14 2.58
C PHE A 21 8.97 0.97 3.84
N GLY A 22 9.30 2.24 3.81
CA GLY A 22 9.19 3.14 4.96
C GLY A 22 9.50 4.58 4.62
N VAL A 23 9.48 5.45 5.63
CA VAL A 23 9.82 6.87 5.47
C VAL A 23 11.27 7.02 5.00
N GLY A 24 11.49 7.84 3.98
CA GLY A 24 12.80 8.04 3.34
C GLY A 24 13.15 7.01 2.26
N GLY A 25 12.25 6.06 1.97
CA GLY A 25 12.38 5.12 0.86
C GLY A 25 12.22 5.77 -0.52
N GLY A 26 11.60 6.95 -0.59
CA GLY A 26 11.32 7.67 -1.83
C GLY A 26 10.22 7.01 -2.65
N LYS A 27 10.40 6.84 -3.97
CA LYS A 27 9.33 6.40 -4.88
C LYS A 27 9.65 5.08 -5.54
N ASP A 28 9.29 4.02 -4.84
CA ASP A 28 9.59 2.66 -5.28
C ASP A 28 8.48 2.09 -6.16
N SER A 29 8.89 1.24 -7.09
CA SER A 29 8.00 0.48 -7.95
C SER A 29 8.25 -1.01 -7.80
N VAL A 30 7.17 -1.78 -7.69
CA VAL A 30 7.19 -3.22 -7.50
C VAL A 30 6.59 -3.89 -8.72
N ASN A 31 7.34 -4.82 -9.32
CA ASN A 31 6.84 -5.77 -10.29
C ASN A 31 6.69 -7.14 -9.62
N ASN A 32 5.47 -7.47 -9.19
CA ASN A 32 5.13 -8.72 -8.51
C ASN A 32 4.41 -9.70 -9.44
N TYR A 33 4.90 -9.88 -10.67
CA TYR A 33 4.30 -10.89 -11.54
C TYR A 33 4.57 -12.30 -10.99
N ASP A 34 3.57 -12.90 -10.36
CA ASP A 34 3.60 -14.27 -9.87
C ASP A 34 2.24 -14.97 -10.13
N ALA A 35 2.29 -16.09 -10.85
CA ALA A 35 1.13 -16.94 -11.15
C ALA A 35 1.11 -18.22 -10.30
N SER A 36 2.02 -18.33 -9.32
CA SER A 36 2.17 -19.47 -8.42
C SER A 36 1.39 -19.26 -7.11
N THR A 37 1.39 -20.27 -6.23
CA THR A 37 0.85 -20.13 -4.86
C THR A 37 1.97 -19.66 -3.93
N SER A 38 2.37 -18.40 -4.05
CA SER A 38 3.31 -17.71 -3.15
C SER A 38 2.54 -16.87 -2.11
N ASN A 39 3.25 -16.03 -1.37
CA ASN A 39 2.66 -15.16 -0.34
C ASN A 39 3.50 -13.90 -0.26
N ASP A 40 3.23 -12.99 -1.19
CA ASP A 40 4.00 -11.78 -1.41
C ASP A 40 3.52 -10.68 -0.49
N THR A 41 4.47 -9.95 0.08
CA THR A 41 4.22 -9.01 1.16
C THR A 41 4.86 -7.66 0.88
N VAL A 42 4.10 -6.58 1.00
CA VAL A 42 4.70 -5.27 1.28
C VAL A 42 4.76 -5.10 2.80
N GLN A 43 5.97 -4.94 3.33
CA GLN A 43 6.24 -4.77 4.75
C GLN A 43 6.63 -3.32 5.02
N PHE A 44 5.76 -2.59 5.71
CA PHE A 44 6.06 -1.27 6.24
C PHE A 44 6.90 -1.38 7.52
N ASP A 45 7.88 -0.49 7.66
CA ASP A 45 8.77 -0.46 8.82
C ASP A 45 8.11 0.14 10.08
N ALA A 46 8.90 0.36 11.13
CA ALA A 46 8.42 0.87 12.42
C ALA A 46 8.06 2.36 12.42
N SER A 47 8.36 3.09 11.33
CA SER A 47 8.08 4.50 11.18
C SER A 47 6.70 4.80 10.57
N VAL A 48 5.98 3.77 10.13
CA VAL A 48 4.72 3.90 9.40
C VAL A 48 3.59 3.16 10.12
N SER A 49 2.56 3.89 10.52
CA SER A 49 1.31 3.32 11.01
C SER A 49 0.29 3.15 9.88
N LEU A 50 -0.73 2.30 10.09
CA LEU A 50 -1.76 2.06 9.06
C LEU A 50 -2.61 3.31 8.78
N GLU A 51 -2.74 4.22 9.74
CA GLU A 51 -3.45 5.50 9.59
C GLU A 51 -2.68 6.49 8.70
N GLU A 52 -1.37 6.28 8.54
CA GLU A 52 -0.49 7.07 7.67
C GLU A 52 -0.40 6.50 6.26
N LEU A 53 -1.11 5.40 5.96
CA LEU A 53 -1.11 4.78 4.63
C LEU A 53 -2.31 5.24 3.81
N TRP A 54 -2.03 5.72 2.61
CA TRP A 54 -3.05 6.10 1.64
C TRP A 54 -3.00 5.24 0.38
N PHE A 55 -4.05 4.45 0.16
CA PHE A 55 -4.19 3.55 -0.98
C PHE A 55 -4.98 4.22 -2.10
N ARG A 56 -4.43 4.19 -3.31
CA ARG A 56 -5.04 4.81 -4.47
C ARG A 56 -4.78 4.01 -5.74
N ARG A 57 -5.80 3.90 -6.59
CA ARG A 57 -5.63 3.47 -7.97
C ARG A 57 -5.01 4.58 -8.83
N SER A 58 -3.94 4.25 -9.55
CA SER A 58 -3.32 5.13 -10.54
C SER A 58 -3.19 4.39 -11.87
N GLY A 59 -4.13 4.63 -12.80
CA GLY A 59 -4.20 3.87 -14.05
C GLY A 59 -4.46 2.38 -13.77
N ASN A 60 -3.48 1.54 -14.08
CA ASN A 60 -3.49 0.10 -13.79
C ASN A 60 -2.71 -0.28 -12.54
N ASP A 61 -2.10 0.68 -11.86
CA ASP A 61 -1.24 0.45 -10.71
C ASP A 61 -1.98 0.73 -9.40
N LEU A 62 -1.53 0.09 -8.32
CA LEU A 62 -1.88 0.46 -6.96
C LEU A 62 -0.74 1.30 -6.39
N GLU A 63 -1.06 2.52 -5.99
CA GLU A 63 -0.15 3.42 -5.28
C GLU A 63 -0.49 3.40 -3.79
N VAL A 64 0.53 3.20 -2.95
CA VAL A 64 0.42 3.34 -1.48
C VAL A 64 1.39 4.42 -1.04
N SER A 65 0.85 5.54 -0.56
CA SER A 65 1.64 6.70 -0.11
C SER A 65 1.70 6.73 1.41
N ILE A 66 2.80 7.28 1.95
CA ILE A 66 2.89 7.65 3.36
C ILE A 66 2.47 9.13 3.48
N VAL A 67 1.39 9.38 4.22
CA VAL A 67 0.79 10.71 4.42
C VAL A 67 1.84 11.73 4.89
N ASP A 68 1.73 12.97 4.39
CA ASP A 68 2.63 14.08 4.70
C ASP A 68 4.12 13.87 4.33
N THR A 69 4.42 12.85 3.51
CA THR A 69 5.76 12.59 2.94
C THR A 69 5.71 12.52 1.40
N PRO A 70 6.87 12.61 0.69
CA PRO A 70 6.93 12.29 -0.73
C PRO A 70 7.01 10.79 -1.02
N ASP A 71 7.05 9.95 0.03
CA ASP A 71 7.37 8.53 -0.04
C ASP A 71 6.14 7.71 -0.48
N LYS A 72 6.35 6.81 -1.43
CA LYS A 72 5.33 5.87 -1.89
C LYS A 72 5.93 4.61 -2.49
N ILE A 73 5.15 3.53 -2.39
CA ILE A 73 5.40 2.29 -3.10
C ILE A 73 4.27 2.03 -4.10
N VAL A 74 4.63 1.69 -5.34
CA VAL A 74 3.70 1.45 -6.43
C VAL A 74 3.76 -0.01 -6.85
N VAL A 75 2.67 -0.75 -6.70
CA VAL A 75 2.56 -2.12 -7.23
C VAL A 75 2.04 -2.02 -8.66
N ASN A 76 2.92 -2.33 -9.61
CA ASN A 76 2.66 -2.17 -11.03
C ASN A 76 1.62 -3.18 -11.50
N ASN A 77 0.70 -2.76 -12.37
CA ASN A 77 -0.31 -3.60 -13.02
C ASN A 77 -1.29 -4.30 -12.07
N TRP A 78 -1.40 -3.89 -10.80
CA TRP A 78 -2.38 -4.41 -9.82
C TRP A 78 -3.77 -4.61 -10.43
N TYR A 79 -4.27 -3.63 -11.17
CA TYR A 79 -5.61 -3.66 -11.77
C TYR A 79 -5.68 -4.34 -13.15
N SER A 80 -4.60 -4.97 -13.61
CA SER A 80 -4.54 -5.68 -14.90
C SER A 80 -4.77 -7.19 -14.76
N SER A 81 -4.25 -7.80 -13.70
CA SER A 81 -4.46 -9.20 -13.32
C SER A 81 -4.14 -9.38 -11.84
N ASN A 82 -4.79 -10.35 -11.19
CA ASN A 82 -4.45 -10.73 -9.83
C ASN A 82 -3.02 -11.29 -9.72
N ASP A 83 -2.44 -11.77 -10.83
CA ASP A 83 -1.04 -12.25 -10.88
C ASP A 83 -0.02 -11.12 -10.63
N TYR A 84 -0.45 -9.85 -10.54
CA TYR A 84 0.41 -8.71 -10.18
C TYR A 84 0.18 -8.21 -8.75
N HIS A 85 -0.77 -8.79 -8.03
CA HIS A 85 -1.02 -8.42 -6.64
C HIS A 85 0.12 -8.90 -5.76
N VAL A 86 0.44 -8.15 -4.71
CA VAL A 86 0.98 -8.75 -3.49
C VAL A 86 -0.20 -9.28 -2.67
N ASP A 87 -0.03 -10.41 -1.99
CA ASP A 87 -1.10 -11.05 -1.20
C ASP A 87 -1.49 -10.24 0.03
N GLN A 88 -0.53 -9.51 0.61
CA GLN A 88 -0.77 -8.75 1.84
C GLN A 88 0.14 -7.52 2.01
N PHE A 89 -0.37 -6.58 2.77
CA PHE A 89 0.37 -5.45 3.32
C PHE A 89 0.48 -5.63 4.82
N LYS A 90 1.65 -5.39 5.38
CA LYS A 90 1.94 -5.56 6.81
C LYS A 90 2.61 -4.35 7.40
N THR A 91 2.19 -3.96 8.58
CA THR A 91 2.89 -2.98 9.42
C THR A 91 3.80 -3.69 10.43
N SER A 92 4.72 -2.95 11.02
CA SER A 92 5.67 -3.48 12.01
C SER A 92 5.03 -3.99 13.31
N ASP A 93 3.83 -3.52 13.67
CA ASP A 93 3.04 -3.98 14.82
C ASP A 93 2.23 -5.25 14.53
N GLY A 94 2.37 -5.82 13.32
CA GLY A 94 1.80 -7.09 12.92
C GLY A 94 0.41 -6.99 12.29
N LYS A 95 -0.13 -5.78 12.08
CA LYS A 95 -1.40 -5.62 11.36
C LYS A 95 -1.25 -6.07 9.92
N THR A 96 -2.23 -6.83 9.46
CA THR A 96 -2.24 -7.38 8.10
C THR A 96 -3.48 -6.94 7.35
N LEU A 97 -3.28 -6.43 6.13
CA LEU A 97 -4.32 -6.16 5.14
C LEU A 97 -4.14 -7.14 3.99
N LEU A 98 -5.17 -7.93 3.70
CA LEU A 98 -5.15 -8.85 2.55
C LEU A 98 -5.50 -8.11 1.26
N ASP A 99 -5.00 -8.59 0.12
CA ASP A 99 -5.28 -8.05 -1.22
C ASP A 99 -6.79 -7.85 -1.47
N SER A 100 -7.60 -8.82 -1.04
CA SER A 100 -9.06 -8.84 -1.14
C SER A 100 -9.76 -7.69 -0.41
N GLN A 101 -9.07 -7.03 0.51
CA GLN A 101 -9.59 -5.91 1.31
C GLN A 101 -9.09 -4.55 0.81
N VAL A 102 -8.06 -4.52 -0.04
CA VAL A 102 -7.46 -3.30 -0.59
C VAL A 102 -8.49 -2.46 -1.33
N GLN A 103 -9.38 -3.09 -2.11
CA GLN A 103 -10.36 -2.35 -2.90
C GLN A 103 -11.30 -1.51 -2.03
N SER A 104 -11.70 -2.01 -0.86
CA SER A 104 -12.55 -1.25 0.07
C SER A 104 -11.86 0.01 0.59
N LEU A 105 -10.55 -0.04 0.82
CA LEU A 105 -9.77 1.14 1.21
C LEU A 105 -9.67 2.12 0.06
N VAL A 106 -9.33 1.64 -1.14
CA VAL A 106 -9.21 2.49 -2.34
C VAL A 106 -10.53 3.22 -2.64
N ASP A 107 -11.67 2.53 -2.59
CA ASP A 107 -12.98 3.13 -2.85
C ASP A 107 -13.34 4.18 -1.79
N THR A 108 -13.06 3.87 -0.52
CA THR A 108 -13.32 4.79 0.61
C THR A 108 -12.47 6.05 0.50
N MET A 109 -11.16 5.88 0.32
CA MET A 109 -10.19 6.98 0.19
C MET A 109 -10.49 7.85 -1.03
N ALA A 110 -10.84 7.23 -2.17
CA ALA A 110 -11.26 7.96 -3.36
C ALA A 110 -12.54 8.79 -3.13
N SER A 111 -13.48 8.30 -2.30
CA SER A 111 -14.74 9.00 -2.01
C SER A 111 -14.56 10.31 -1.25
N PHE A 112 -13.42 10.50 -0.57
CA PHE A 112 -13.14 11.71 0.19
C PHE A 112 -12.75 12.88 -0.70
N GLY A 113 -12.37 12.64 -1.96
CA GLY A 113 -12.00 13.67 -2.92
C GLY A 113 -10.73 14.44 -2.55
N VAL A 114 -9.92 13.91 -1.64
CA VAL A 114 -8.63 14.48 -1.26
C VAL A 114 -7.54 13.97 -2.20
N SER A 115 -6.60 14.86 -2.54
CA SER A 115 -5.36 14.46 -3.21
C SER A 115 -4.44 13.75 -2.22
N ALA A 116 -3.69 12.76 -2.71
CA ALA A 116 -2.62 12.12 -1.93
C ALA A 116 -1.64 13.18 -1.40
N GLY A 117 -1.32 13.14 -0.10
CA GLY A 117 -0.52 14.13 0.61
C GLY A 117 -1.31 15.33 1.19
N ALA A 118 -2.65 15.27 1.19
CA ALA A 118 -3.52 16.29 1.83
C ALA A 118 -4.44 15.69 2.90
N GLU A 119 -4.10 14.54 3.46
CA GLU A 119 -4.93 13.76 4.39
C GLU A 119 -5.12 14.46 5.74
N SER A 120 -4.21 15.37 6.09
CA SER A 120 -4.36 16.30 7.21
C SER A 120 -5.54 17.28 7.07
N SER A 121 -6.24 17.28 5.93
CA SER A 121 -7.44 18.07 5.67
C SER A 121 -8.78 17.32 5.78
N LEU A 122 -8.77 16.04 6.18
CA LEU A 122 -10.02 15.28 6.33
C LEU A 122 -10.96 15.91 7.36
N THR A 123 -12.25 15.96 7.04
CA THR A 123 -13.28 16.32 8.02
C THR A 123 -13.43 15.20 9.06
N GLN A 124 -13.94 15.52 10.25
CA GLN A 124 -14.20 14.51 11.29
C GLN A 124 -15.08 13.35 10.78
N SER A 125 -16.05 13.63 9.91
CA SER A 125 -16.89 12.58 9.33
C SER A 125 -16.11 11.64 8.42
N GLN A 126 -15.16 12.16 7.63
CA GLN A 126 -14.31 11.35 6.77
C GLN A 126 -13.30 10.55 7.60
N GLN A 127 -12.72 11.17 8.64
CA GLN A 127 -11.85 10.45 9.58
C GLN A 127 -12.59 9.26 10.21
N ASN A 128 -13.80 9.48 10.72
CA ASN A 128 -14.60 8.39 11.31
C ASN A 128 -14.92 7.27 10.30
N GLN A 129 -15.13 7.61 9.03
CA GLN A 129 -15.34 6.62 7.96
C GLN A 129 -14.06 5.85 7.65
N LEU A 130 -12.92 6.54 7.58
CA LEU A 130 -11.61 5.94 7.36
C LEU A 130 -11.28 4.96 8.49
N ASP A 131 -11.40 5.40 9.75
CA ASP A 131 -11.13 4.58 10.93
C ASP A 131 -11.98 3.30 10.93
N ALA A 132 -13.26 3.40 10.57
CA ALA A 132 -14.15 2.24 10.48
C ALA A 132 -13.69 1.22 9.44
N VAL A 133 -13.22 1.68 8.28
CA VAL A 133 -12.70 0.81 7.21
C VAL A 133 -11.35 0.23 7.59
N LEU A 134 -10.47 1.02 8.21
CA LEU A 134 -9.18 0.53 8.71
C LEU A 134 -9.35 -0.62 9.72
N VAL A 135 -10.26 -0.46 10.69
CA VAL A 135 -10.58 -1.52 11.68
C VAL A 135 -11.22 -2.75 11.02
N ALA A 136 -12.05 -2.55 10.00
CA ALA A 136 -12.70 -3.65 9.29
C ALA A 136 -11.70 -4.46 8.45
N SER A 137 -10.76 -3.77 7.78
CA SER A 137 -9.83 -4.35 6.82
C SER A 137 -8.56 -4.91 7.48
N TRP A 138 -7.91 -4.15 8.36
CA TRP A 138 -6.67 -4.60 9.00
C TRP A 138 -6.96 -5.53 10.18
N LYS A 139 -6.29 -6.69 10.23
CA LYS A 139 -6.39 -7.66 11.34
C LYS A 139 -5.12 -7.67 12.16
#